data_AF-A0A2J0KR64-F1
#
_entry.id   AF-A0A2J0KR64-F1
#
_cell.length_a   1.000
_cell.length_b   1.000
_cell.length_c   1.000
_cell.angle_alpha   90.00
_cell.angle_beta   90.00
_cell.angle_gamma   90.00
#
_symmetry.space_group_name_H-M   'P 1'
#
loop_
_entity.id
_entity.type
_entity.pdbx_description
1 polymer ?
#
loop_
_entity_poly.entity_id
_entity_poly.type
_entity_poly.pdbx_seq_one_letter_code
_entity_poly.pdbx_strand_id
1 'polypeptide(L)'
;MSDKLYRFFYKHFSKYGATLRKSLVRHQSKISQNYTNTINYVGSVYKFDCLVSDMVKFLNDKGIANNTILIILSDHGWGFGERTEIDNRHGYNLYNETLNIPLLVYNPNFKNKTLEGGFSIQNVMQIIKNIQTEKSEIIDENMFSEEHIAIIKNGNRVRVGAMVKERYKLLKNYIFETRDGFNLYDDPGEKINVFDAFAEYFSAMEKKLDMEMAKADKNEGELMFYPNALE
;
A
#
# COMPACT_ATOMS: atom_id res chain seq x y z
N MET A 1 -1.11 -19.69 -17.96
CA MET A 1 -1.48 -18.28 -17.73
C MET A 1 -1.92 -17.64 -19.05
N SER A 2 -3.20 -17.26 -19.19
CA SER A 2 -3.72 -16.77 -20.49
C SER A 2 -3.23 -15.36 -20.86
N ASP A 3 -3.34 -15.04 -22.15
CA ASP A 3 -3.19 -13.70 -22.78
C ASP A 3 -3.89 -12.54 -22.01
N LYS A 4 -4.87 -12.86 -21.16
CA LYS A 4 -5.61 -11.88 -20.34
C LYS A 4 -4.78 -11.27 -19.21
N LEU A 5 -3.87 -12.02 -18.58
CA LEU A 5 -3.01 -11.48 -17.51
C LEU A 5 -1.97 -10.52 -18.09
N TYR A 6 -1.37 -10.92 -19.23
CA TYR A 6 -0.45 -10.08 -20.01
C TYR A 6 -1.12 -8.75 -20.42
N ARG A 7 -2.37 -8.80 -20.90
CA ARG A 7 -3.15 -7.60 -21.23
C ARG A 7 -3.57 -6.79 -20.00
N PHE A 8 -3.76 -7.38 -18.82
CA PHE A 8 -4.13 -6.64 -17.60
C PHE A 8 -2.97 -5.74 -17.13
N PHE A 9 -1.79 -6.31 -16.98
CA PHE A 9 -0.57 -5.57 -16.61
C PHE A 9 -0.21 -4.54 -17.68
N TYR A 10 -0.14 -4.95 -18.95
CA TYR A 10 0.18 -4.05 -20.04
C TYR A 10 -0.84 -2.90 -20.16
N LYS A 11 -2.16 -3.14 -20.05
CA LYS A 11 -3.19 -2.09 -20.21
C LYS A 11 -3.27 -1.15 -19.01
N HIS A 12 -3.09 -1.64 -17.78
CA HIS A 12 -3.07 -0.77 -16.60
C HIS A 12 -1.79 0.07 -16.56
N PHE A 13 -0.62 -0.53 -16.73
CA PHE A 13 0.64 0.20 -16.67
C PHE A 13 0.94 1.02 -17.93
N SER A 14 0.53 0.61 -19.14
CA SER A 14 0.69 1.45 -20.34
C SER A 14 -0.16 2.71 -20.32
N LYS A 15 -1.32 2.72 -19.65
CA LYS A 15 -2.12 3.94 -19.43
C LYS A 15 -1.36 4.95 -18.55
N TYR A 16 -0.71 4.46 -17.48
CA TYR A 16 0.17 5.29 -16.66
C TYR A 16 1.41 5.74 -17.46
N GLY A 17 2.06 4.81 -18.16
CA GLY A 17 3.24 5.09 -18.99
C GLY A 17 2.99 6.06 -20.15
N ALA A 18 1.84 6.02 -20.82
CA ALA A 18 1.48 6.93 -21.92
C ALA A 18 1.10 8.33 -21.42
N THR A 19 0.46 8.41 -20.25
CA THR A 19 0.16 9.69 -19.58
C THR A 19 1.45 10.36 -19.10
N LEU A 20 2.39 9.59 -18.56
CA LEU A 20 3.73 10.02 -18.19
C LEU A 20 4.55 10.46 -19.40
N ARG A 21 4.47 9.74 -20.53
CA ARG A 21 5.15 10.12 -21.79
C ARG A 21 4.73 11.52 -22.29
N LYS A 22 3.47 11.93 -22.05
CA LYS A 22 2.98 13.28 -22.40
C LYS A 22 3.43 14.36 -21.42
N SER A 23 3.60 14.06 -20.13
CA SER A 23 4.12 15.03 -19.16
C SER A 23 5.64 15.25 -19.32
N LEU A 24 6.37 14.18 -19.66
CA LEU A 24 7.83 14.17 -19.90
C LEU A 24 8.30 15.14 -21.00
N VAL A 25 7.45 15.40 -22.00
CA VAL A 25 7.79 16.27 -23.14
C VAL A 25 7.58 17.77 -22.82
N ARG A 26 6.82 18.12 -21.78
CA ARG A 26 6.37 19.51 -21.56
C ARG A 26 7.23 20.36 -20.63
N HIS A 27 8.14 19.79 -19.83
CA HIS A 27 8.88 20.55 -18.81
C HIS A 27 10.39 20.35 -18.91
N GLN A 28 11.02 21.02 -19.87
CA GLN A 28 12.47 20.94 -20.14
C GLN A 28 13.31 22.02 -19.42
N SER A 29 12.73 22.79 -18.50
CA SER A 29 13.46 23.85 -17.78
C SER A 29 13.35 23.67 -16.26
N LYS A 30 14.49 23.29 -15.64
CA LYS A 30 14.71 22.98 -14.22
C LYS A 30 14.05 21.67 -13.74
N ILE A 31 14.75 20.57 -13.99
CA ILE A 31 14.44 19.27 -13.39
C ILE A 31 14.72 19.36 -11.88
N SER A 32 13.68 19.39 -11.05
CA SER A 32 13.83 19.26 -9.60
C SER A 32 14.24 17.83 -9.25
N GLN A 33 14.89 17.62 -8.10
CA GLN A 33 15.28 16.28 -7.62
C GLN A 33 14.07 15.32 -7.59
N ASN A 34 12.89 15.83 -7.19
CA ASN A 34 11.64 15.08 -7.18
C ASN A 34 11.27 14.57 -8.59
N TYR A 35 11.46 15.38 -9.64
CA TYR A 35 11.18 14.96 -11.01
C TYR A 35 12.13 13.85 -11.49
N THR A 36 13.43 13.93 -11.16
CA THR A 36 14.38 12.83 -11.44
C THR A 36 13.99 11.56 -10.69
N ASN A 37 13.61 11.67 -9.41
CA ASN A 37 13.17 10.54 -8.60
C ASN A 37 11.91 9.90 -9.19
N THR A 38 10.93 10.69 -9.63
CA THR A 38 9.74 10.19 -10.31
C THR A 38 10.08 9.44 -11.60
N ILE A 39 10.98 9.97 -12.44
CA ILE A 39 11.41 9.29 -13.67
C ILE A 39 12.06 7.95 -13.35
N ASN A 40 12.99 7.93 -12.40
CA ASN A 40 13.67 6.71 -12.00
C ASN A 40 12.70 5.68 -11.43
N TYR A 41 11.76 6.11 -10.60
CA TYR A 41 10.72 5.25 -10.04
C TYR A 41 9.85 4.64 -11.14
N VAL A 42 9.36 5.46 -12.08
CA VAL A 42 8.59 4.98 -13.23
C VAL A 42 9.40 4.00 -14.09
N GLY A 43 10.69 4.27 -14.30
CA GLY A 43 11.60 3.37 -15.00
C GLY A 43 11.75 2.03 -14.28
N SER A 44 11.86 2.03 -12.96
CA SER A 44 11.91 0.83 -12.12
C SER A 44 10.61 0.03 -12.19
N VAL A 45 9.46 0.69 -12.14
CA VAL A 45 8.15 0.04 -12.31
C VAL A 45 8.04 -0.62 -13.68
N TYR A 46 8.45 0.05 -14.76
CA TYR A 46 8.46 -0.52 -16.10
C TYR A 46 9.40 -1.73 -16.20
N LYS A 47 10.58 -1.65 -15.59
CA LYS A 47 11.53 -2.77 -15.57
C LYS A 47 10.97 -3.96 -14.78
N PHE A 48 10.31 -3.71 -13.65
CA PHE A 48 9.62 -4.74 -12.88
C PHE A 48 8.53 -5.42 -13.71
N ASP A 49 7.69 -4.65 -14.43
CA ASP A 49 6.66 -5.20 -15.34
C ASP A 49 7.26 -6.13 -16.41
N CYS A 50 8.38 -5.71 -17.03
CA CYS A 50 9.09 -6.54 -18.00
C CYS A 50 9.60 -7.86 -17.37
N LEU A 51 10.18 -7.80 -16.16
CA LEU A 51 10.65 -8.99 -15.44
C LEU A 51 9.51 -9.95 -15.08
N VAL A 52 8.35 -9.42 -14.66
CA VAL A 52 7.14 -10.22 -14.42
C VAL A 52 6.67 -10.89 -15.72
N SER A 53 6.68 -10.16 -16.83
CA SER A 53 6.33 -10.71 -18.15
C SER A 53 7.25 -11.88 -18.53
N ASP A 54 8.57 -11.73 -18.37
CA ASP A 54 9.54 -12.77 -18.68
C ASP A 54 9.36 -14.01 -17.78
N MET A 55 9.10 -13.80 -16.49
CA MET A 55 8.78 -14.88 -15.55
C MET A 55 7.51 -15.63 -15.98
N VAL A 56 6.43 -14.92 -16.32
CA VAL A 56 5.18 -15.53 -16.78
C VAL A 56 5.40 -16.32 -18.06
N LYS A 57 6.18 -15.79 -19.01
CA LYS A 57 6.58 -16.51 -20.23
C LYS A 57 7.32 -17.80 -19.89
N PHE A 58 8.31 -17.73 -19.00
CA PHE A 58 9.06 -18.90 -18.54
C PHE A 58 8.14 -19.98 -17.94
N LEU A 59 7.19 -19.60 -17.07
CA LEU A 59 6.24 -20.54 -16.47
C LEU A 59 5.35 -21.23 -17.53
N ASN A 60 4.94 -20.50 -18.57
CA ASN A 60 4.16 -21.06 -19.68
C ASN A 60 5.02 -22.00 -20.53
N ASP A 61 6.24 -21.60 -20.90
CA ASP A 61 7.17 -22.40 -21.71
C ASP A 61 7.55 -23.71 -21.00
N LYS A 62 7.58 -23.72 -19.67
CA LYS A 62 7.81 -24.92 -18.85
C LYS A 62 6.55 -25.77 -18.61
N GLY A 63 5.37 -25.32 -19.05
CA GLY A 63 4.11 -26.04 -18.86
C GLY A 63 3.59 -26.06 -17.42
N ILE A 64 4.17 -25.27 -16.51
CA ILE A 64 3.83 -25.27 -15.07
C ILE A 64 2.90 -24.11 -14.67
N ALA A 65 2.61 -23.18 -15.57
CA ALA A 65 1.79 -22.00 -15.28
C ALA A 65 0.35 -22.32 -14.82
N ASN A 66 -0.22 -23.46 -15.21
CA ASN A 66 -1.57 -23.86 -14.77
C ASN A 66 -1.59 -24.46 -13.35
N ASN A 67 -0.42 -24.75 -12.78
CA ASN A 67 -0.25 -25.21 -11.41
C ASN A 67 0.55 -24.19 -10.58
N THR A 68 0.48 -22.91 -10.94
CA THR A 68 1.22 -21.83 -10.27
C THR A 68 0.22 -20.74 -9.84
N ILE A 69 0.31 -20.35 -8.57
CA ILE A 69 -0.35 -19.14 -8.05
C ILE A 69 0.70 -18.03 -8.02
N LEU A 70 0.34 -16.86 -8.53
CA LEU A 70 1.21 -15.68 -8.51
C LEU A 70 0.61 -14.64 -7.58
N ILE A 71 1.38 -14.22 -6.57
CA ILE A 71 1.03 -13.14 -5.66
C ILE A 71 2.04 -12.02 -5.89
N ILE A 72 1.57 -10.83 -6.23
CA ILE A 72 2.37 -9.61 -6.37
C ILE A 72 1.89 -8.62 -5.32
N LEU A 73 2.83 -8.11 -4.52
CA LEU A 73 2.58 -7.16 -3.47
C LEU A 73 3.78 -6.22 -3.29
N SER A 74 3.62 -5.20 -2.45
CA SER A 74 4.72 -4.36 -1.95
C SER A 74 4.78 -4.48 -0.43
N ASP A 75 5.95 -4.25 0.16
CA ASP A 75 6.11 -4.10 1.61
C ASP A 75 5.62 -2.72 2.08
N HIS A 76 5.84 -1.69 1.27
CA HIS A 76 5.31 -0.35 1.46
C HIS A 76 5.19 0.40 0.13
N GLY A 77 4.54 1.56 0.16
CA GLY A 77 4.47 2.50 -0.95
C GLY A 77 5.62 3.53 -0.94
N TRP A 78 5.50 4.56 -1.75
CA TRP A 78 6.49 5.63 -1.88
C TRP A 78 5.81 6.99 -2.08
N GLY A 79 6.11 7.95 -1.20
CA GLY A 79 5.77 9.36 -1.41
C GLY A 79 6.92 10.10 -2.11
N PHE A 80 6.61 11.05 -2.99
CA PHE A 80 7.59 11.90 -3.69
C PHE A 80 7.76 13.28 -3.06
N GLY A 81 7.36 13.44 -1.79
CA GLY A 81 7.51 14.69 -1.05
C GLY A 81 6.38 15.67 -1.33
N GLU A 82 5.19 15.16 -1.65
CA GLU A 82 4.02 15.97 -2.00
C GLU A 82 3.45 16.77 -0.83
N ARG A 83 3.82 16.47 0.42
CA ARG A 83 3.33 17.17 1.62
C ARG A 83 4.45 17.81 2.43
N THR A 84 5.53 17.08 2.69
CA THR A 84 6.70 17.56 3.41
C THR A 84 8.01 17.01 2.84
N GLU A 85 9.13 17.68 3.10
CA GLU A 85 10.47 17.19 2.72
C GLU A 85 10.83 15.85 3.41
N ILE A 86 10.18 15.53 4.54
CA ILE A 86 10.41 14.31 5.31
C ILE A 86 9.59 13.13 4.75
N ASP A 87 8.56 13.38 3.93
CA ASP A 87 7.70 12.32 3.39
C ASP A 87 8.44 11.34 2.48
N ASN A 88 9.55 11.80 1.89
CA ASN A 88 10.44 10.99 1.08
C ASN A 88 11.27 9.98 1.89
N ARG A 89 11.13 9.94 3.23
CA ARG A 89 11.87 9.04 4.11
C ARG A 89 10.98 7.92 4.65
N HIS A 90 11.47 6.69 4.57
CA HIS A 90 10.81 5.53 5.15
C HIS A 90 10.67 5.64 6.66
N GLY A 91 9.52 5.22 7.21
CA GLY A 91 9.32 5.13 8.65
C GLY A 91 9.05 6.46 9.34
N TYR A 92 8.60 7.49 8.62
CA TYR A 92 8.26 8.80 9.22
C TYR A 92 6.82 9.23 9.02
N ASN A 93 6.08 8.60 8.11
CA ASN A 93 4.68 8.93 7.86
C ASN A 93 3.86 7.67 7.53
N LEU A 94 2.54 7.80 7.71
CA LEU A 94 1.56 6.75 7.43
C LEU A 94 0.48 7.26 6.46
N TYR A 95 0.86 8.14 5.53
CA TYR A 95 -0.05 8.58 4.46
C TYR A 95 -0.32 7.44 3.46
N ASN A 96 -1.33 7.62 2.62
CA ASN A 96 -1.75 6.61 1.65
C ASN A 96 -0.65 6.29 0.63
N GLU A 97 0.23 7.24 0.33
CA GLU A 97 1.40 7.00 -0.52
C GLU A 97 2.33 5.93 0.08
N THR A 98 2.35 5.78 1.41
CA THR A 98 3.14 4.75 2.12
C THR A 98 2.35 3.48 2.39
N LEU A 99 1.06 3.58 2.71
CA LEU A 99 0.25 2.45 3.16
C LEU A 99 -0.53 1.73 2.05
N ASN A 100 -0.92 2.44 1.00
CA ASN A 100 -1.73 1.87 -0.07
C ASN A 100 -0.84 1.13 -1.08
N ILE A 101 -0.59 -0.14 -0.79
CA ILE A 101 0.25 -1.03 -1.59
C ILE A 101 -0.59 -1.84 -2.60
N PRO A 102 0.00 -2.24 -3.75
CA PRO A 102 -0.64 -3.20 -4.62
C PRO A 102 -0.76 -4.57 -3.93
N LEU A 103 -1.89 -5.26 -4.18
CA LEU A 103 -2.02 -6.70 -3.98
C LEU A 103 -2.72 -7.28 -5.21
N LEU A 104 -2.02 -8.15 -5.93
CA LEU A 104 -2.61 -8.95 -7.01
C LEU A 104 -2.38 -10.42 -6.71
N VAL A 105 -3.46 -11.20 -6.76
CA VAL A 105 -3.39 -12.65 -6.68
C VAL A 105 -3.97 -13.24 -7.96
N TYR A 106 -3.15 -13.99 -8.68
CA TYR A 106 -3.56 -14.78 -9.82
C TYR A 106 -3.58 -16.26 -9.46
N ASN A 107 -4.73 -16.88 -9.67
CA ASN A 107 -4.92 -18.32 -9.62
C ASN A 107 -5.64 -18.76 -10.91
N PRO A 108 -5.11 -19.73 -11.69
CA PRO A 108 -5.71 -20.16 -12.96
C PRO A 108 -7.13 -20.71 -12.82
N ASN A 109 -7.51 -21.17 -11.62
CA ASN A 109 -8.84 -21.73 -11.35
C ASN A 109 -9.87 -20.68 -10.91
N PHE A 110 -9.45 -19.43 -10.71
CA PHE A 110 -10.29 -18.38 -10.14
C PHE A 110 -10.88 -17.49 -11.22
N LYS A 111 -12.10 -17.01 -10.97
CA LYS A 111 -12.70 -15.93 -11.77
C LYS A 111 -12.13 -14.59 -11.31
N ASN A 112 -12.01 -13.65 -12.24
CA ASN A 112 -11.60 -12.29 -11.93
C ASN A 112 -12.58 -11.65 -10.94
N LYS A 113 -12.06 -11.13 -9.84
CA LYS A 113 -12.81 -10.41 -8.80
C LYS A 113 -11.94 -9.27 -8.29
N THR A 114 -12.57 -8.14 -7.97
CA THR A 114 -11.97 -7.06 -7.19
C THR A 114 -12.58 -7.10 -5.80
N LEU A 115 -11.74 -7.06 -4.77
CA LEU A 115 -12.15 -6.98 -3.38
C LEU A 115 -11.82 -5.58 -2.88
N GLU A 116 -12.76 -4.99 -2.15
CA GLU A 116 -12.61 -3.67 -1.56
C GLU A 116 -12.41 -3.80 -0.04
N GLY A 117 -11.81 -2.78 0.58
CA GLY A 117 -11.49 -2.76 2.01
C GLY A 117 -9.99 -2.80 2.29
N GLY A 118 -9.62 -2.54 3.54
CA GLY A 118 -8.23 -2.56 3.98
C GLY A 118 -7.69 -3.98 4.11
N PHE A 119 -6.57 -4.25 3.45
CA PHE A 119 -5.86 -5.52 3.55
C PHE A 119 -4.52 -5.31 4.27
N SER A 120 -4.26 -6.11 5.31
CA SER A 120 -2.96 -6.12 6.00
C SER A 120 -2.00 -7.11 5.35
N ILE A 121 -0.74 -6.73 5.16
CA ILE A 121 0.30 -7.64 4.66
C ILE A 121 0.43 -8.92 5.51
N GLN A 122 0.07 -8.86 6.80
CA GLN A 122 0.05 -10.02 7.69
C GLN A 122 -0.93 -11.11 7.21
N ASN A 123 -2.00 -10.73 6.51
CA ASN A 123 -2.99 -11.65 5.98
C ASN A 123 -2.45 -12.50 4.81
N VAL A 124 -1.31 -12.13 4.22
CA VAL A 124 -0.65 -12.93 3.17
C VAL A 124 -0.28 -14.32 3.67
N MET A 125 0.12 -14.45 4.94
CA MET A 125 0.41 -15.76 5.55
C MET A 125 -0.84 -16.64 5.59
N GLN A 126 -2.01 -16.05 5.82
CA GLN A 126 -3.28 -16.78 5.79
C GLN A 126 -3.65 -17.20 4.36
N ILE A 127 -3.36 -16.38 3.35
CA ILE A 127 -3.52 -16.76 1.94
C ILE A 127 -2.64 -17.98 1.62
N ILE A 128 -1.36 -17.95 2.00
CA ILE A 128 -0.42 -19.06 1.79
C ILE A 128 -0.92 -20.34 2.48
N LYS A 129 -1.39 -20.22 3.73
CA LYS A 129 -1.96 -21.35 4.47
C LYS A 129 -3.21 -21.92 3.80
N ASN A 130 -4.09 -21.06 3.29
CA ASN A 130 -5.29 -21.51 2.57
C ASN A 130 -4.93 -22.25 1.28
N ILE A 131 -3.87 -21.83 0.58
CA ILE A 131 -3.34 -22.53 -0.60
C ILE A 131 -2.85 -23.93 -0.23
N GLN A 132 -2.03 -24.04 0.83
CA GLN A 132 -1.48 -25.33 1.29
C GLN A 132 -2.55 -26.33 1.77
N THR A 133 -3.69 -25.81 2.23
CA THR A 133 -4.81 -26.61 2.74
C THR A 133 -5.91 -26.81 1.70
N GLU A 134 -5.65 -26.45 0.44
CA GLU A 134 -6.56 -26.63 -0.70
C GLU A 134 -7.98 -26.11 -0.44
N LYS A 135 -8.09 -24.98 0.28
CA LYS A 135 -9.41 -24.37 0.50
C LYS A 135 -10.02 -23.94 -0.84
N SER A 136 -11.34 -24.09 -0.93
CA SER A 136 -12.13 -23.60 -2.08
C SER A 136 -11.95 -22.10 -2.31
N GLU A 137 -11.71 -21.34 -1.24
CA GLU A 137 -11.41 -19.91 -1.27
C GLU A 137 -10.07 -19.64 -0.58
N ILE A 138 -9.08 -19.15 -1.35
CA ILE A 138 -7.75 -18.79 -0.81
C ILE A 138 -7.74 -17.39 -0.21
N ILE A 139 -8.62 -16.52 -0.67
CA ILE A 139 -8.82 -15.15 -0.17
C ILE A 139 -10.27 -15.07 0.31
N ASP A 140 -10.44 -14.84 1.61
CA ASP A 140 -11.73 -14.63 2.26
C ASP A 140 -11.99 -13.12 2.35
N GLU A 141 -13.23 -12.68 2.12
CA GLU A 141 -13.64 -11.29 2.27
C GLU A 141 -13.42 -10.78 3.70
N ASN A 142 -13.48 -11.66 4.69
CA ASN A 142 -13.17 -11.34 6.09
C ASN A 142 -11.69 -10.96 6.32
N MET A 143 -10.80 -11.18 5.34
CA MET A 143 -9.43 -10.67 5.39
C MET A 143 -9.34 -9.18 5.10
N PHE A 144 -10.43 -8.58 4.62
CA PHE A 144 -10.56 -7.16 4.33
C PHE A 144 -11.39 -6.52 5.43
N SER A 145 -10.93 -5.39 5.93
CA SER A 145 -11.60 -4.67 7.00
C SER A 145 -11.85 -3.23 6.61
N GLU A 146 -13.03 -2.72 6.95
CA GLU A 146 -13.34 -1.29 6.90
C GLU A 146 -12.58 -0.51 7.98
N GLU A 147 -12.02 -1.21 8.96
CA GLU A 147 -11.22 -0.64 10.03
C GLU A 147 -9.82 -1.26 10.07
N HIS A 148 -8.77 -0.45 9.97
CA HIS A 148 -7.40 -0.93 10.07
C HIS A 148 -6.49 0.09 10.75
N ILE A 149 -5.51 -0.44 11.48
CA ILE A 149 -4.54 0.35 12.23
C ILE A 149 -3.14 0.02 11.71
N ALA A 150 -2.36 1.07 11.47
CA ALA A 150 -0.95 0.98 11.12
C ALA A 150 -0.13 1.76 12.14
N ILE A 151 1.04 1.22 12.50
CA ILE A 151 1.87 1.76 13.56
C ILE A 151 3.34 1.75 13.12
N ILE A 152 4.04 2.87 13.30
CA ILE A 152 5.49 2.98 13.12
C ILE A 152 6.17 3.12 14.48
N LYS A 153 7.13 2.24 14.75
CA LYS A 153 7.98 2.29 15.94
C LYS A 153 9.44 2.60 15.61
N ASN A 154 10.15 3.15 16.58
CA ASN A 154 11.61 3.18 16.62
C ASN A 154 12.07 2.52 17.94
N GLY A 155 12.60 1.30 17.84
CA GLY A 155 12.80 0.43 19.00
C GLY A 155 11.46 0.17 19.72
N ASN A 156 11.43 0.40 21.03
CA ASN A 156 10.24 0.22 21.86
C ASN A 156 9.34 1.46 21.95
N ARG A 157 9.59 2.51 21.14
CA ARG A 157 8.78 3.73 21.17
C ARG A 157 7.99 3.86 19.89
N VAL A 158 6.67 3.97 20.01
CA VAL A 158 5.87 4.34 18.86
C VAL A 158 6.06 5.82 18.49
N ARG A 159 6.09 6.11 17.19
CA ARG A 159 6.26 7.45 16.63
C ARG A 159 5.00 7.97 15.95
N VAL A 160 4.38 7.13 15.13
CA VAL A 160 3.24 7.52 14.30
C VAL A 160 2.23 6.39 14.31
N GLY A 161 0.96 6.73 14.51
CA GLY A 161 -0.16 5.83 14.36
C GLY A 161 -1.09 6.34 13.27
N ALA A 162 -1.68 5.43 12.50
CA ALA A 162 -2.78 5.72 11.61
C ALA A 162 -3.91 4.74 11.87
N MET A 163 -5.14 5.25 11.84
CA MET A 163 -6.35 4.45 11.90
C MET A 163 -7.24 4.86 10.74
N VAL A 164 -7.63 3.89 9.93
CA VAL A 164 -8.71 4.08 8.95
C VAL A 164 -9.94 3.40 9.50
N LYS A 165 -11.07 4.08 9.36
CA LYS A 165 -12.39 3.55 9.66
C LYS A 165 -13.37 4.06 8.62
N GLU A 166 -14.00 3.15 7.91
CA GLU A 166 -14.93 3.44 6.81
C GLU A 166 -14.23 4.36 5.77
N ARG A 167 -14.67 5.61 5.66
CA ARG A 167 -14.12 6.63 4.76
C ARG A 167 -13.15 7.60 5.42
N TYR A 168 -12.92 7.49 6.72
CA TYR A 168 -12.11 8.44 7.47
C TYR A 168 -10.77 7.84 7.87
N LYS A 169 -9.75 8.68 7.86
CA LYS A 169 -8.41 8.33 8.33
C LYS A 169 -7.92 9.33 9.34
N LEU A 170 -7.49 8.83 10.48
CA LEU A 170 -6.77 9.57 11.49
C LEU A 170 -5.28 9.25 11.37
N LEU A 171 -4.44 10.27 11.37
CA LEU A 171 -2.99 10.17 11.53
C LEU A 171 -2.58 10.95 12.78
N LYS A 172 -1.80 10.32 13.64
CA LYS A 172 -1.29 10.95 14.87
C LYS A 172 0.21 10.75 14.97
N ASN A 173 0.93 11.86 15.14
CA ASN A 173 2.36 11.86 15.41
C ASN A 173 2.59 12.07 16.90
N TYR A 174 3.17 11.10 17.57
CA TYR A 174 3.39 11.09 19.02
C TYR A 174 4.68 11.82 19.42
N ILE A 175 5.55 12.16 18.46
CA ILE A 175 6.75 12.96 18.71
C ILE A 175 6.42 14.45 18.64
N PHE A 176 5.65 14.85 17.62
CA PHE A 176 5.30 16.26 17.38
C PHE A 176 3.93 16.64 17.92
N GLU A 177 3.20 15.68 18.51
CA GLU A 177 1.85 15.84 19.06
C GLU A 177 0.84 16.41 18.03
N THR A 178 1.02 16.03 16.75
CA THR A 178 0.12 16.46 15.67
C THR A 178 -0.96 15.42 15.42
N ARG A 179 -2.12 15.90 14.97
CA ARG A 179 -3.27 15.09 14.60
C ARG A 179 -3.88 15.60 13.29
N ASP A 180 -4.00 14.71 12.33
CA ASP A 180 -4.62 15.00 11.04
C ASP A 180 -5.76 14.02 10.79
N GLY A 181 -6.92 14.57 10.45
CA GLY A 181 -8.11 13.80 10.08
C GLY A 181 -8.42 14.01 8.60
N PHE A 182 -8.62 12.93 7.86
CA PHE A 182 -8.90 12.98 6.42
C PHE A 182 -10.18 12.24 6.09
N ASN A 183 -10.94 12.76 5.13
CA ASN A 183 -12.07 12.07 4.51
C ASN A 183 -11.61 11.52 3.16
N LEU A 184 -11.29 10.23 3.11
CA LEU A 184 -10.68 9.57 1.96
C LEU A 184 -11.60 9.47 0.74
N TYR A 185 -12.92 9.62 0.93
CA TYR A 185 -13.87 9.59 -0.19
C TYR A 185 -13.91 10.94 -0.92
N ASP A 186 -13.92 12.06 -0.19
CA ASP A 186 -13.92 13.39 -0.81
C ASP A 186 -12.49 13.85 -1.16
N ASP A 187 -11.51 13.38 -0.40
CA ASP A 187 -10.10 13.74 -0.50
C ASP A 187 -9.19 12.50 -0.36
N PRO A 188 -9.15 11.64 -1.40
CA PRO A 188 -8.32 10.43 -1.39
C PRO A 188 -6.82 10.72 -1.32
N GLY A 189 -6.43 11.95 -1.70
CA GLY A 189 -5.08 12.46 -1.61
C GLY A 189 -4.78 13.16 -0.29
N GLU A 190 -5.63 13.04 0.74
CA GLU A 190 -5.40 13.51 2.12
C GLU A 190 -4.84 14.94 2.23
N LYS A 191 -5.24 15.85 1.34
CA LYS A 191 -4.73 17.24 1.27
C LYS A 191 -5.38 18.18 2.29
N ILE A 192 -6.58 17.84 2.75
CA ILE A 192 -7.43 18.70 3.57
C ILE A 192 -7.59 18.03 4.94
N ASN A 193 -6.97 18.60 5.96
CA ASN A 193 -7.20 18.20 7.33
C ASN A 193 -8.60 18.68 7.78
N VAL A 194 -9.48 17.73 8.08
CA VAL A 194 -10.86 17.93 8.54
C VAL A 194 -11.04 17.50 10.00
N PHE A 195 -9.96 17.31 10.78
CA PHE A 195 -10.02 16.85 12.17
C PHE A 195 -10.99 17.70 12.99
N ASP A 196 -10.81 19.02 13.00
CA ASP A 196 -11.62 19.93 13.84
C ASP A 196 -13.08 19.98 13.39
N ALA A 197 -13.35 19.82 12.09
CA ALA A 197 -14.71 19.78 11.56
C ALA A 197 -15.50 18.54 12.00
N PHE A 198 -14.81 17.44 12.30
CA PHE A 198 -15.40 16.18 12.77
C PHE A 198 -14.78 15.72 14.10
N ALA A 199 -14.49 16.67 14.99
CA ALA A 199 -13.68 16.44 16.19
C ALA A 199 -14.21 15.31 17.09
N GLU A 200 -15.53 15.19 17.27
CA GLU A 200 -16.13 14.11 18.07
C GLU A 200 -15.83 12.72 17.49
N TYR A 201 -15.97 12.56 16.17
CA TYR A 201 -15.72 11.29 15.49
C TYR A 201 -14.23 10.93 15.54
N PHE A 202 -13.35 11.89 15.23
CA PHE A 202 -11.91 11.67 15.29
C PHE A 202 -11.39 11.47 16.71
N SER A 203 -12.01 12.06 17.75
CA SER A 203 -11.64 11.81 19.14
C SER A 203 -11.95 10.37 19.55
N ALA A 204 -13.04 9.79 19.05
CA ALA A 204 -13.35 8.38 19.27
C ALA A 204 -12.33 7.46 18.58
N MET A 205 -11.93 7.78 17.34
CA MET A 205 -10.85 7.07 16.64
C MET A 205 -9.52 7.21 17.38
N GLU A 206 -9.19 8.41 17.85
CA GLU A 206 -7.95 8.72 18.57
C GLU A 206 -7.85 7.90 19.85
N LYS A 207 -8.91 7.84 20.64
CA LYS A 207 -8.94 7.03 21.87
C LYS A 207 -8.65 5.56 21.58
N LYS A 208 -9.20 5.01 20.49
CA LYS A 208 -8.95 3.62 20.10
C LYS A 208 -7.53 3.43 19.59
N LEU A 209 -7.03 4.35 18.76
CA LEU A 209 -5.65 4.34 18.29
C LEU A 209 -4.68 4.37 19.49
N ASP A 210 -4.87 5.28 20.44
CA ASP A 210 -4.04 5.38 21.65
C ASP A 210 -4.03 4.08 22.47
N MET A 211 -5.16 3.37 22.54
CA MET A 211 -5.21 2.05 23.20
C MET A 211 -4.36 1.00 22.47
N GLU A 212 -4.46 0.91 21.14
CA GLU A 212 -3.66 -0.04 20.35
C GLU A 212 -2.17 0.31 20.39
N MET A 213 -1.86 1.60 20.41
CA MET A 213 -0.50 2.11 20.54
C MET A 213 0.11 1.73 21.89
N ALA A 214 -0.65 1.83 22.98
CA ALA A 214 -0.21 1.41 24.30
C ALA A 214 0.01 -0.11 24.41
N LYS A 215 -0.80 -0.93 23.73
CA LYS A 215 -0.55 -2.37 23.61
C LYS A 215 0.71 -2.64 22.80
N ALA A 216 0.88 -1.92 21.70
CA ALA A 216 2.04 -2.05 20.84
C ALA A 216 3.33 -1.71 21.61
N ASP A 217 3.40 -0.61 22.37
CA ASP A 217 4.58 -0.26 23.17
C ASP A 217 4.96 -1.35 24.20
N LYS A 218 3.99 -2.13 24.68
CA LYS A 218 4.22 -3.28 25.58
C LYS A 218 4.62 -4.57 24.86
N ASN A 219 4.75 -4.56 23.53
CA ASN A 219 4.87 -5.73 22.65
C ASN A 219 3.66 -6.69 22.72
N GLU A 220 2.49 -6.19 23.09
CA GLU A 220 1.23 -6.96 23.25
C GLU A 220 0.25 -6.70 22.08
N GLY A 221 0.64 -5.96 21.04
CA GLY A 221 -0.21 -5.58 19.90
C GLY A 221 0.21 -6.20 18.57
N GLU A 222 -0.72 -6.29 17.61
CA GLU A 222 -0.47 -6.71 16.22
C GLU A 222 0.42 -5.68 15.51
N LEU A 223 1.73 -5.91 15.51
CA LEU A 223 2.71 -5.05 14.84
C LEU A 223 2.70 -5.28 13.31
N MET A 224 2.36 -4.27 12.52
CA MET A 224 2.89 -4.19 11.16
C MET A 224 4.36 -3.78 11.24
N PHE A 225 5.23 -4.76 11.04
CA PHE A 225 6.68 -4.63 11.04
C PHE A 225 7.13 -3.77 9.85
N TYR A 226 7.94 -2.74 10.10
CA TYR A 226 8.84 -2.18 9.09
C TYR A 226 10.26 -2.65 9.44
N PRO A 227 11.04 -3.21 8.50
CA PRO A 227 12.47 -3.40 8.72
C PRO A 227 13.09 -2.01 8.93
N ASN A 228 14.10 -1.98 9.80
CA ASN A 228 14.87 -0.78 10.14
C ASN A 228 15.04 0.15 8.95
N ALA A 229 14.76 1.44 9.14
CA ALA A 229 15.16 2.48 8.20
C ALA A 229 16.66 2.32 7.95
N LEU A 230 17.02 1.67 6.85
CA LEU A 230 18.37 1.73 6.32
C LEU A 230 18.51 3.13 5.72
N GLU A 231 19.36 3.89 6.42
CA GLU A 231 19.94 5.21 6.15
C GLU A 231 19.55 5.95 4.86
#